data_AF-A0A5K3EUM3-F1
#
_entry.id   AF-A0A5K3EUM3-F1
#
_cell.length_a   1.000
_cell.length_b   1.000
_cell.length_c   1.000
_cell.angle_alpha   90.00
_cell.angle_beta   90.00
_cell.angle_gamma   90.00
#
_symmetry.space_group_name_H-M   'P 1'
#
loop_
_entity.id
_entity.type
_entity.pdbx_description
1 polymer ?
#
loop_
_entity_poly.entity_id
_entity_poly.type
_entity_poly.pdbx_seq_one_letter_code
_entity_poly.pdbx_strand_id
1 'polypeptide(L)'
;EPEEKEKLVGEFLDSARGYLRLLDQIRQGPGVEFQPLESVEVRELVSHLDEDIDVKTIKKGTIEKLERTLTAWSKQVELAINKVNLIIKESADAGPADELDYWRARWNTLNSLFERMSSKEVLVVLRVLAAVKSATINRWSELNDQISEYTIEAKS
;
A
#
# COMPACT_ATOMS: atom_id res chain seq x y z
N GLU A 1 31.30 -5.37 -1.17
CA GLU A 1 31.68 -6.29 -2.27
C GLU A 1 30.90 -6.02 -3.56
N PRO A 2 31.29 -6.58 -4.72
CA PRO A 2 30.54 -6.44 -5.99
C PRO A 2 29.08 -6.89 -5.88
N GLU A 3 28.80 -7.96 -5.14
CA GLU A 3 27.44 -8.51 -4.95
C GLU A 3 26.51 -7.55 -4.17
N GLU A 4 27.03 -6.84 -3.17
CA GLU A 4 26.25 -5.84 -2.42
C GLU A 4 25.84 -4.66 -3.30
N LYS A 5 26.73 -4.24 -4.21
CA LYS A 5 26.42 -3.16 -5.16
C LYS A 5 25.34 -3.59 -6.15
N GLU A 6 25.42 -4.83 -6.64
CA GLU A 6 24.43 -5.37 -7.57
C GLU A 6 23.04 -5.50 -6.91
N LYS A 7 23.01 -5.97 -5.67
CA LYS A 7 21.78 -6.00 -4.85
C LYS A 7 21.18 -4.60 -4.67
N LEU A 8 22.01 -3.60 -4.31
CA LEU A 8 21.55 -2.23 -4.10
C LEU A 8 20.98 -1.61 -5.38
N VAL A 9 21.62 -1.86 -6.54
CA VAL A 9 21.13 -1.40 -7.84
C VAL A 9 19.79 -2.08 -8.17
N GLY A 10 19.66 -3.38 -7.89
CA GLY A 10 18.39 -4.09 -8.06
C GLY A 10 17.25 -3.48 -7.24
N GLU A 11 17.48 -3.25 -5.95
CA GLU A 11 16.51 -2.63 -5.04
C GLU A 11 16.11 -1.22 -5.50
N PHE A 12 17.07 -0.42 -5.97
CA PHE A 12 16.81 0.91 -6.53
C PHE A 12 15.93 0.84 -7.79
N LEU A 13 16.27 -0.06 -8.74
CA LEU A 13 15.52 -0.20 -9.98
C LEU A 13 14.08 -0.67 -9.73
N ASP A 14 13.88 -1.57 -8.77
CA ASP A 14 12.54 -2.04 -8.40
C ASP A 14 11.71 -0.95 -7.72
N SER A 15 12.34 -0.15 -6.86
CA SER A 15 11.71 1.05 -6.29
C SER A 15 11.32 2.07 -7.37
N ALA A 16 12.23 2.36 -8.30
CA ALA A 16 11.98 3.29 -9.41
C ALA A 16 10.85 2.80 -10.34
N ARG A 17 10.82 1.50 -10.67
CA ARG A 17 9.71 0.90 -11.44
C ARG A 17 8.39 0.97 -10.69
N GLY A 18 8.40 0.70 -9.38
CA GLY A 18 7.23 0.85 -8.52
C GLY A 18 6.68 2.28 -8.56
N TYR A 19 7.57 3.26 -8.44
CA TYR A 19 7.22 4.67 -8.51
C TYR A 19 6.64 5.07 -9.87
N LEU A 20 7.23 4.61 -10.98
CA LEU A 20 6.72 4.89 -12.33
C LEU A 20 5.32 4.30 -12.57
N ARG A 21 5.06 3.09 -12.08
CA ARG A 21 3.71 2.48 -12.15
C ARG A 21 2.70 3.28 -11.36
N LEU A 22 3.06 3.70 -10.15
CA LEU A 22 2.23 4.55 -9.30
C LEU A 22 1.89 5.88 -10.01
N LEU A 23 2.88 6.53 -10.63
CA LEU A 23 2.66 7.77 -11.38
C LEU A 23 1.73 7.56 -12.57
N ASP A 24 1.86 6.44 -13.29
CA ASP A 24 0.99 6.13 -14.40
C ASP A 24 -0.46 5.90 -13.93
N GLN A 25 -0.67 5.16 -12.83
CA GLN A 25 -2.00 4.98 -12.22
C GLN A 25 -2.65 6.31 -11.85
N ILE A 26 -1.91 7.19 -11.18
CA ILE A 26 -2.43 8.51 -10.78
C ILE A 26 -2.77 9.35 -12.03
N ARG A 27 -1.96 9.28 -13.09
CA ARG A 27 -2.22 9.97 -14.36
C ARG A 27 -3.48 9.47 -15.07
N GLN A 28 -3.77 8.17 -15.00
CA GLN A 28 -4.92 7.54 -15.66
C GLN A 28 -6.21 7.59 -14.80
N GLY A 29 -6.12 8.02 -13.52
CA GLY A 29 -7.20 8.03 -12.51
C GLY A 29 -7.44 6.65 -11.85
N PRO A 30 -8.37 6.46 -10.90
CA PRO A 30 -8.87 7.33 -9.83
C PRO A 30 -8.08 7.17 -8.50
N GLY A 31 -6.93 6.48 -8.49
CA GLY A 31 -6.18 6.22 -7.26
C GLY A 31 -5.08 5.18 -7.38
N VAL A 32 -4.53 4.75 -6.25
CA VAL A 32 -3.47 3.73 -6.17
C VAL A 32 -4.10 2.34 -6.17
N GLU A 33 -3.90 1.56 -7.23
CA GLU A 33 -4.28 0.14 -7.21
C GLU A 33 -3.15 -0.71 -6.66
N PHE A 34 -3.47 -1.53 -5.65
CA PHE A 34 -2.53 -2.50 -5.13
C PHE A 34 -2.30 -3.62 -6.13
N GLN A 35 -1.10 -4.20 -6.07
CA GLN A 35 -0.82 -5.40 -6.87
C GLN A 35 -1.82 -6.51 -6.51
N PRO A 36 -2.32 -7.26 -7.50
CA PRO A 36 -3.29 -8.32 -7.25
C PRO A 36 -2.67 -9.44 -6.42
N LEU A 37 -3.50 -10.16 -5.66
CA LEU A 37 -3.09 -11.39 -4.99
C LEU A 37 -2.42 -12.35 -5.97
N GLU A 38 -1.20 -12.75 -5.62
CA GLU A 38 -0.37 -13.64 -6.44
C GLU A 38 -0.97 -15.05 -6.58
N SER A 39 -1.89 -15.44 -5.69
CA SER A 39 -2.31 -16.83 -5.51
C SER A 39 -3.84 -16.97 -5.54
N VAL A 40 -4.32 -17.98 -6.27
CA VAL A 40 -5.74 -18.36 -6.34
C VAL A 40 -6.23 -18.80 -4.96
N GLU A 41 -5.36 -19.48 -4.19
CA GLU A 41 -5.68 -19.92 -2.84
C GLU A 41 -5.97 -18.74 -1.90
N VAL A 42 -5.27 -17.60 -2.06
CA VAL A 42 -5.57 -16.39 -1.28
C VAL A 42 -6.89 -15.76 -1.72
N ARG A 43 -7.21 -15.78 -3.02
CA ARG A 43 -8.50 -15.26 -3.51
C ARG A 43 -9.68 -16.10 -3.02
N GLU A 44 -9.50 -17.42 -2.90
CA GLU A 44 -10.49 -18.34 -2.35
C GLU A 44 -10.69 -18.12 -0.84
N LEU A 45 -9.60 -17.89 -0.08
CA LEU A 45 -9.70 -17.45 1.32
C LEU A 45 -10.49 -16.13 1.46
N VAL A 46 -10.33 -15.21 0.51
CA VAL A 46 -11.08 -13.95 0.46
C VAL A 46 -12.57 -14.17 0.15
N SER A 47 -12.94 -15.20 -0.61
CA SER A 47 -14.36 -15.50 -0.83
C SER A 47 -15.08 -16.05 0.41
N HIS A 48 -14.37 -16.72 1.34
CA HIS A 48 -14.93 -17.32 2.57
C HIS A 48 -14.83 -16.43 3.81
N LEU A 49 -14.74 -15.12 3.60
CA LEU A 49 -14.42 -14.11 4.61
C LEU A 49 -15.34 -14.05 5.83
N ASP A 50 -16.62 -14.34 5.61
CA ASP A 50 -17.68 -14.24 6.62
C ASP A 50 -17.74 -15.50 7.50
N GLU A 51 -16.92 -16.50 7.20
CA GLU A 51 -16.77 -17.74 7.96
C GLU A 51 -15.61 -17.62 8.98
N ASP A 52 -15.64 -18.45 10.02
CA ASP A 52 -14.49 -18.59 10.92
C ASP A 52 -13.37 -19.31 10.18
N ILE A 53 -12.38 -18.52 9.74
CA ILE A 53 -11.18 -19.06 9.09
C ILE A 53 -10.40 -19.87 10.13
N ASP A 54 -10.40 -21.20 10.01
CA ASP A 54 -9.52 -22.05 10.80
C ASP A 54 -8.08 -21.95 10.27
N VAL A 55 -7.35 -20.98 10.83
CA VAL A 55 -5.97 -20.66 10.42
C VAL A 55 -5.01 -21.85 10.62
N LYS A 56 -5.37 -22.85 11.44
CA LYS A 56 -4.56 -24.07 11.60
C LYS A 56 -4.56 -24.95 10.36
N THR A 57 -5.55 -24.81 9.49
CA THR A 57 -5.66 -25.57 8.22
C THR A 57 -4.87 -24.91 7.08
N ILE A 58 -4.46 -23.64 7.25
CA ILE A 58 -3.74 -22.89 6.23
C ILE A 58 -2.30 -23.38 6.14
N LYS A 59 -1.91 -23.81 4.95
CA LYS A 59 -0.55 -24.30 4.67
C LYS A 59 0.47 -23.19 4.93
N LYS A 60 1.62 -23.53 5.54
CA LYS A 60 2.74 -22.59 5.77
C LYS A 60 3.14 -21.80 4.53
N GLY A 61 3.23 -22.45 3.37
CA GLY A 61 3.57 -21.78 2.11
C GLY A 61 2.53 -20.74 1.63
N THR A 62 1.28 -20.84 2.09
CA THR A 62 0.25 -19.81 1.85
C THR A 62 0.47 -18.61 2.75
N ILE A 63 0.81 -18.83 4.03
CA ILE A 63 1.19 -17.77 4.97
C ILE A 63 2.39 -16.97 4.43
N GLU A 64 3.44 -17.63 3.95
CA GLU A 64 4.62 -16.97 3.37
C GLU A 64 4.29 -16.13 2.11
N LYS A 65 3.27 -16.55 1.32
CA LYS A 65 2.77 -15.75 0.19
C LYS A 65 1.99 -14.52 0.67
N LEU A 66 1.17 -14.67 1.71
CA LEU A 66 0.44 -13.57 2.34
C LEU A 66 1.40 -12.52 2.94
N GLU A 67 2.47 -12.95 3.59
CA GLU A 67 3.49 -12.06 4.14
C GLU A 67 4.20 -11.26 3.04
N ARG A 68 4.58 -11.91 1.93
CA ARG A 68 5.16 -11.24 0.76
C ARG A 68 4.19 -10.24 0.15
N THR A 69 2.92 -10.63 0.02
CA THR A 69 1.86 -9.77 -0.50
C THR A 69 1.70 -8.52 0.37
N LEU A 70 1.56 -8.69 1.69
CA LEU A 70 1.41 -7.56 2.63
C LEU A 70 2.65 -6.66 2.61
N THR A 71 3.86 -7.24 2.56
CA THR A 71 5.10 -6.48 2.43
C THR A 71 5.13 -5.64 1.16
N ALA A 72 4.68 -6.22 0.05
CA ALA A 72 4.69 -5.54 -1.24
C ALA A 72 3.62 -4.43 -1.29
N TRP A 73 2.45 -4.63 -0.68
CA TRP A 73 1.46 -3.56 -0.47
C TRP A 73 2.00 -2.45 0.44
N SER A 74 2.68 -2.78 1.55
CA SER A 74 3.30 -1.77 2.44
C SER A 74 4.25 -0.86 1.66
N LYS A 75 5.07 -1.42 0.76
CA LYS A 75 5.93 -0.62 -0.12
C LYS A 75 5.16 0.28 -1.07
N GLN A 76 4.02 -0.17 -1.61
CA GLN A 76 3.17 0.65 -2.48
C GLN A 76 2.57 1.84 -1.70
N VAL A 77 2.10 1.60 -0.47
CA VAL A 77 1.58 2.65 0.42
C VAL A 77 2.68 3.66 0.77
N GLU A 78 3.88 3.19 1.13
CA GLU A 78 5.02 4.06 1.44
C GLU A 78 5.44 4.93 0.25
N LEU A 79 5.47 4.36 -0.97
CA LEU A 79 5.72 5.12 -2.19
C LEU A 79 4.64 6.18 -2.45
N ALA A 80 3.37 5.85 -2.20
CA ALA A 80 2.26 6.79 -2.33
C ALA A 80 2.36 7.95 -1.34
N ILE A 81 2.68 7.66 -0.07
CA ILE A 81 2.94 8.68 0.95
C ILE A 81 4.09 9.60 0.54
N ASN A 82 5.21 9.02 0.09
CA ASN A 82 6.37 9.79 -0.34
C ASN A 82 6.05 10.69 -1.54
N LYS A 83 5.21 10.23 -2.49
CA LYS A 83 4.72 11.07 -3.58
C LYS A 83 3.88 12.22 -3.05
N VAL A 84 2.90 11.93 -2.21
CA VAL A 84 2.01 12.93 -1.61
C VAL A 84 2.82 14.01 -0.87
N ASN A 85 3.88 13.63 -0.16
CA ASN A 85 4.79 14.56 0.53
C ASN A 85 5.71 15.34 -0.43
N LEU A 86 6.15 14.74 -1.53
CA LEU A 86 6.95 15.44 -2.54
C LEU A 86 6.15 16.54 -3.24
N ILE A 87 4.86 16.28 -3.54
CA ILE A 87 4.01 17.28 -4.19
C ILE A 87 3.82 18.52 -3.28
N ILE A 88 3.70 18.35 -1.95
CA ILE A 88 3.67 19.48 -0.98
C ILE A 88 4.86 20.40 -1.19
N LYS A 89 6.04 19.82 -1.39
CA LYS A 89 7.30 20.56 -1.50
C LYS A 89 7.38 21.35 -2.80
N GLU A 90 6.83 20.82 -3.89
CA GLU A 90 6.81 21.48 -5.21
C GLU A 90 5.73 22.57 -5.30
N SER A 91 4.61 22.43 -4.57
CA SER A 91 3.51 23.41 -4.57
C SER A 91 3.80 24.66 -3.72
N ALA A 92 4.83 24.65 -2.88
CA ALA A 92 5.17 25.79 -2.01
C ALA A 92 5.55 27.08 -2.78
N ASP A 93 5.86 26.96 -4.07
CA ASP A 93 6.22 28.08 -4.97
C ASP A 93 5.10 28.41 -5.99
N ALA A 94 3.89 27.85 -5.85
CA ALA A 94 2.79 27.96 -6.82
C ALA A 94 1.80 29.09 -6.51
N GLY A 95 0.96 29.47 -7.49
CA GLY A 95 -0.07 30.51 -7.33
C GLY A 95 -1.38 30.00 -6.72
N PRO A 96 -2.30 30.89 -6.26
CA PRO A 96 -3.50 30.50 -5.48
C PRO A 96 -4.49 29.55 -6.18
N ALA A 97 -4.56 29.56 -7.51
CA ALA A 97 -5.42 28.65 -8.27
C ALA A 97 -4.82 27.23 -8.35
N ASP A 98 -3.49 27.15 -8.48
CA ASP A 98 -2.75 25.89 -8.54
C ASP A 98 -2.78 25.18 -7.17
N GLU A 99 -2.82 25.94 -6.07
CA GLU A 99 -2.97 25.40 -4.71
C GLU A 99 -4.28 24.64 -4.52
N LEU A 100 -5.42 25.15 -5.00
CA LEU A 100 -6.73 24.52 -4.77
C LEU A 100 -6.85 23.17 -5.51
N ASP A 101 -6.41 23.13 -6.77
CA ASP A 101 -6.41 21.90 -7.56
C ASP A 101 -5.38 20.90 -7.03
N TYR A 102 -4.27 21.39 -6.47
CA TYR A 102 -3.32 20.59 -5.71
C TYR A 102 -3.97 19.91 -4.48
N TRP A 103 -4.66 20.67 -3.62
CA TRP A 103 -5.30 20.12 -2.43
C TRP A 103 -6.36 19.07 -2.79
N ARG A 104 -7.10 19.29 -3.88
CA ARG A 104 -8.05 18.31 -4.43
C ARG A 104 -7.36 17.02 -4.89
N ALA A 105 -6.26 17.13 -5.65
CA ALA A 105 -5.51 15.97 -6.11
C ALA A 105 -4.89 15.17 -4.94
N ARG A 106 -4.37 15.88 -3.94
CA ARG A 106 -3.87 15.30 -2.68
C ARG A 106 -4.97 14.54 -1.95
N TRP A 107 -6.11 15.20 -1.72
CA TRP A 107 -7.26 14.62 -1.04
C TRP A 107 -7.73 13.33 -1.72
N ASN A 108 -7.93 13.37 -3.04
CA ASN A 108 -8.37 12.21 -3.81
C ASN A 108 -7.38 11.06 -3.71
N THR A 109 -6.07 11.34 -3.77
CA THR A 109 -5.02 10.32 -3.63
C THR A 109 -5.07 9.67 -2.25
N LEU A 110 -5.10 10.47 -1.18
CA LEU A 110 -5.16 9.96 0.21
C LEU A 110 -6.45 9.18 0.47
N ASN A 111 -7.59 9.69 0.03
CA ASN A 111 -8.89 9.02 0.24
C ASN A 111 -8.96 7.69 -0.54
N SER A 112 -8.52 7.67 -1.80
CA SER A 112 -8.46 6.42 -2.58
C SER A 112 -7.54 5.38 -1.94
N LEU A 113 -6.40 5.82 -1.40
CA LEU A 113 -5.45 4.93 -0.71
C LEU A 113 -6.05 4.38 0.59
N PHE A 114 -6.71 5.24 1.37
CA PHE A 114 -7.41 4.83 2.59
C PHE A 114 -8.52 3.80 2.32
N GLU A 115 -9.34 4.04 1.30
CA GLU A 115 -10.37 3.09 0.86
C GLU A 115 -9.76 1.76 0.42
N ARG A 116 -8.65 1.78 -0.32
CA ARG A 116 -7.97 0.56 -0.76
C ARG A 116 -7.35 -0.21 0.41
N MET A 117 -6.74 0.48 1.36
CA MET A 117 -6.20 -0.11 2.60
C MET A 117 -7.29 -0.75 3.46
N SER A 118 -8.54 -0.29 3.33
CA SER A 118 -9.71 -0.81 4.02
C SER A 118 -10.47 -1.90 3.23
N SER A 119 -9.94 -2.33 2.07
CA SER A 119 -10.63 -3.28 1.21
C SER A 119 -10.78 -4.67 1.86
N LYS A 120 -11.86 -5.38 1.50
CA LYS A 120 -12.17 -6.74 1.99
C LYS A 120 -10.94 -7.67 1.89
N GLU A 121 -10.24 -7.58 0.77
CA GLU A 121 -9.03 -8.33 0.45
C GLU A 121 -7.92 -8.10 1.49
N VAL A 122 -7.62 -6.84 1.81
CA VAL A 122 -6.58 -6.48 2.79
C VAL A 122 -6.96 -7.00 4.19
N LEU A 123 -8.22 -6.85 4.58
CA LEU A 123 -8.70 -7.29 5.89
C LEU A 123 -8.53 -8.81 6.11
N VAL A 124 -8.65 -9.64 5.07
CA VAL A 124 -8.36 -11.09 5.15
C VAL A 124 -6.92 -11.36 5.44
N VAL A 125 -6.04 -10.74 4.63
CA VAL A 125 -4.60 -10.94 4.74
C VAL A 125 -4.18 -10.58 6.16
N LEU A 126 -4.68 -9.46 6.70
CA LEU A 126 -4.46 -9.06 8.08
C LEU A 126 -5.02 -10.07 9.10
N ARG A 127 -6.27 -10.55 8.94
CA ARG A 127 -6.89 -11.53 9.86
C ARG A 127 -6.08 -12.83 9.94
N VAL A 128 -5.68 -13.38 8.80
CA VAL A 128 -4.89 -14.62 8.73
C VAL A 128 -3.51 -14.41 9.36
N LEU A 129 -2.82 -13.33 8.98
CA LEU A 129 -1.49 -13.02 9.50
C LEU A 129 -1.51 -12.70 11.01
N ALA A 130 -2.60 -12.12 11.52
CA ALA A 130 -2.74 -11.78 12.94
C ALA A 130 -2.91 -13.03 13.80
N ALA A 131 -3.71 -13.98 13.31
CA ALA A 131 -3.92 -15.27 13.98
C ALA A 131 -2.61 -16.08 14.11
N VAL A 132 -1.69 -15.97 13.14
CA VAL A 132 -0.35 -16.58 13.22
C VAL A 132 0.71 -15.67 13.84
N LYS A 133 0.33 -14.46 14.29
CA LYS A 133 1.23 -13.47 14.92
C LYS A 133 2.41 -13.08 14.03
N SER A 134 2.18 -12.92 12.72
CA SER A 134 3.23 -12.48 11.78
C SER A 134 3.66 -11.04 12.10
N ALA A 135 4.97 -10.80 12.15
CA ALA A 135 5.54 -9.47 12.39
C ALA A 135 5.28 -8.49 11.23
N THR A 136 4.92 -8.98 10.05
CA THR A 136 4.67 -8.17 8.85
C THR A 136 3.52 -7.17 9.06
N ILE A 137 2.59 -7.46 9.98
CA ILE A 137 1.47 -6.58 10.31
C ILE A 137 1.92 -5.29 10.98
N ASN A 138 3.04 -5.30 11.71
CA ASN A 138 3.50 -4.12 12.45
C ASN A 138 3.77 -2.95 11.49
N ARG A 139 4.52 -3.21 10.40
CA ARG A 139 4.80 -2.19 9.39
C ARG A 139 3.53 -1.68 8.70
N TRP A 140 2.56 -2.58 8.47
CA TRP A 140 1.27 -2.19 7.90
C TRP A 140 0.49 -1.26 8.84
N SER A 141 0.47 -1.57 10.14
CA SER A 141 -0.21 -0.75 11.16
C SER A 141 0.37 0.66 11.21
N GLU A 142 1.70 0.80 11.23
CA GLU A 142 2.36 2.11 11.21
C GLU A 142 1.95 2.96 10.00
N LEU A 143 1.89 2.34 8.81
CA LEU A 143 1.48 3.01 7.59
C LEU A 143 0.00 3.42 7.63
N ASN A 144 -0.85 2.57 8.22
CA ASN A 144 -2.27 2.86 8.38
C ASN A 144 -2.52 4.04 9.33
N ASP A 145 -1.80 4.11 10.44
CA ASP A 145 -1.88 5.22 11.39
C ASP A 145 -1.43 6.53 10.72
N GLN A 146 -0.32 6.50 9.97
CA GLN A 146 0.18 7.64 9.21
C GLN A 146 -0.82 8.15 8.16
N ILE A 147 -1.48 7.26 7.41
CA ILE A 147 -2.52 7.65 6.45
C ILE A 147 -3.76 8.22 7.15
N SER A 148 -4.15 7.65 8.29
CA SER A 148 -5.28 8.15 9.08
C SER A 148 -5.02 9.58 9.56
N GLU A 149 -3.82 9.86 10.07
CA GLU A 149 -3.40 11.22 10.46
C GLU A 149 -3.47 12.19 9.28
N TYR A 150 -2.86 11.86 8.13
CA TYR A 150 -2.90 12.71 6.95
C TYR A 150 -4.31 12.94 6.39
N THR A 151 -5.20 11.94 6.52
CA THR A 151 -6.59 12.07 6.09
C THR A 151 -7.37 12.99 7.03
N ILE A 152 -7.09 12.97 8.34
CA ILE A 152 -7.69 13.91 9.29
C ILE A 152 -7.20 15.33 9.01
N GLU A 153 -5.89 15.54 8.84
CA GLU A 153 -5.30 16.85 8.50
C GLU A 153 -5.85 17.41 7.20
N ALA A 154 -6.05 16.57 6.18
CA ALA A 154 -6.57 17.05 4.89
C ALA A 154 -8.09 17.33 4.93
N LYS A 155 -8.82 16.93 5.98
CA LYS A 155 -10.23 17.29 6.22
C LYS A 155 -10.39 18.61 6.99
N SER A 156 -9.40 18.98 7.82
CA SER A 156 -9.44 20.17 8.69
C SER A 156 -9.06 21.44 7.94
#